data_AF-A0A420VE16-F1
#
_entry.id   AF-A0A420VE16-F1
#
_cell.length_a   1.000
_cell.length_b   1.000
_cell.length_c   1.000
_cell.angle_alpha   90.00
_cell.angle_beta   90.00
_cell.angle_gamma   90.00
#
_symmetry.space_group_name_H-M   'P 1'
#
loop_
_entity.id
_entity.type
_entity.pdbx_description
1 polymer ?
#
loop_
_entity_poly.entity_id
_entity_poly.type
_entity_poly.pdbx_seq_one_letter_code
_entity_poly.pdbx_strand_id
1 'polypeptide(L)'
;MNNNTETRKNKHLNERERYAIELYLKEKYTVTEIAKRLGRHRRTIEREITRGTIYLQNSDLTYRKEYCADVAQRRYVENGKNKGPRLKIGNDHELVRYIESKIINEKYSPDAVIGQIKAKGLKFKTSICTKTLYNYIDRGDVFLRLTNKYLPVKKDGKKRIYQRVKKIALKNLKGSSIEERPKEVNDRKEYGHWEMDCVVGRKNSAAVLLVLSERKTREEIILKLPDKTQESVIKAIDELERKYRRKFREKFKTITVDNGTEFLDYRGIEKSKTEPGKDRTKVYYAHPYSSWERGTNENINKLIRRFIPKGTDISKVSKAKIKSIERWINEYPRRMFGYRSAIEMAV
;
A
#
# COMPACT_ATOMS: atom_id res chain seq x y z
N MET A 1 -8.41 -26.81 11.34
CA MET A 1 -7.90 -25.63 12.09
C MET A 1 -6.94 -26.13 13.15
N ASN A 2 -5.64 -26.13 12.88
CA ASN A 2 -4.62 -26.58 13.83
C ASN A 2 -4.34 -25.48 14.85
N ASN A 3 -5.02 -25.56 16.00
CA ASN A 3 -4.68 -24.77 17.19
C ASN A 3 -3.51 -25.42 17.93
N ASN A 4 -2.32 -25.47 17.32
CA ASN A 4 -1.09 -25.96 17.96
C ASN A 4 -0.44 -24.86 18.79
N THR A 5 -1.13 -24.40 19.83
CA THR A 5 -0.49 -23.59 20.88
C THR A 5 -0.82 -24.22 22.21
N GLU A 6 0.18 -24.84 22.83
CA GLU A 6 0.06 -25.36 24.19
C GLU A 6 -0.50 -24.29 25.13
N THR A 7 -1.53 -24.67 25.89
CA THR A 7 -2.27 -23.80 26.79
C THR A 7 -1.37 -23.38 27.95
N ARG A 8 -0.76 -22.19 27.84
CA ARG A 8 -0.04 -21.56 28.96
C ARG A 8 -0.93 -21.57 30.22
N LYS A 9 -0.40 -22.10 31.33
CA LYS A 9 -1.01 -21.95 32.67
C LYS A 9 -1.33 -20.46 32.90
N ASN A 10 -2.54 -20.17 33.36
CA ASN A 10 -3.14 -18.82 33.54
C ASN A 10 -3.87 -18.17 32.35
N LYS A 11 -4.13 -18.86 31.23
CA LYS A 11 -5.11 -18.37 30.24
C LYS A 11 -6.56 -18.59 30.71
N HIS A 12 -7.46 -17.65 30.39
CA HIS A 12 -8.91 -17.81 30.52
C HIS A 12 -9.39 -19.11 29.84
N LEU A 13 -10.53 -19.66 30.31
CA LEU A 13 -11.16 -20.81 29.68
C LEU A 13 -11.50 -20.48 28.23
N ASN A 14 -11.23 -21.42 27.32
CA ASN A 14 -11.63 -21.33 25.93
C ASN A 14 -13.06 -21.86 25.75
N GLU A 15 -13.63 -21.66 24.56
CA GLU A 15 -15.01 -22.06 24.25
C GLU A 15 -15.22 -23.58 24.36
N ARG A 16 -14.25 -24.39 23.92
CA ARG A 16 -14.31 -25.86 24.03
C ARG A 16 -14.31 -26.33 25.48
N GLU A 17 -13.48 -25.73 26.33
CA GLU A 17 -13.44 -26.01 27.76
C GLU A 17 -14.78 -25.66 28.43
N ARG A 18 -15.48 -24.61 27.98
CA ARG A 18 -16.83 -24.27 28.50
C ARG A 18 -17.88 -25.31 28.14
N TYR A 19 -17.88 -25.81 26.91
CA TYR A 19 -18.77 -26.90 26.51
C TYR A 19 -18.45 -28.21 27.26
N ALA A 20 -17.16 -28.49 27.52
CA ALA A 20 -16.77 -29.65 28.33
C ALA A 20 -17.29 -29.54 29.78
N ILE A 21 -17.24 -28.35 30.39
CA ILE A 21 -17.83 -28.10 31.72
C ILE A 21 -19.34 -28.40 31.71
N GLU A 22 -20.06 -27.96 30.67
CA GLU A 22 -21.50 -28.23 30.54
C GLU A 22 -21.81 -29.73 30.46
N LEU A 23 -21.05 -30.47 29.65
CA LEU A 23 -21.18 -31.92 29.53
C LEU A 23 -20.91 -32.61 30.87
N TYR A 24 -19.80 -32.28 31.54
CA TYR A 24 -19.45 -32.92 32.81
C TYR A 24 -20.43 -32.62 33.95
N LEU A 25 -21.07 -31.44 33.94
CA LEU A 25 -22.14 -31.13 34.89
C LEU A 25 -23.40 -31.96 34.62
N LYS A 26 -23.75 -32.23 33.35
CA LYS A 26 -24.85 -33.13 32.99
C LYS A 26 -24.56 -34.58 33.42
N GLU A 27 -23.30 -34.99 33.36
CA GLU A 27 -22.81 -36.29 33.87
C GLU A 27 -22.63 -36.33 35.41
N LYS A 28 -23.05 -35.27 36.13
CA LYS A 28 -23.01 -35.16 37.60
C LYS A 28 -21.61 -35.21 38.22
N TYR A 29 -20.57 -34.83 37.49
CA TYR A 29 -19.23 -34.72 38.07
C TYR A 29 -19.12 -33.54 39.04
N THR A 30 -18.30 -33.72 40.08
CA THR A 30 -18.00 -32.66 41.04
C THR A 30 -17.07 -31.60 40.44
N VAL A 31 -17.13 -30.39 40.97
CA VAL A 31 -16.27 -29.28 40.52
C VAL A 31 -14.78 -29.61 40.64
N THR A 32 -14.39 -30.41 41.65
CA THR A 32 -13.01 -30.86 41.85
C THR A 32 -12.55 -31.82 40.75
N GLU A 33 -13.42 -32.73 40.29
CA GLU A 33 -13.12 -33.66 39.20
C GLU A 33 -13.03 -32.94 37.85
N ILE A 34 -13.95 -32.00 37.59
CA ILE A 34 -13.93 -31.15 36.40
C ILE A 34 -12.61 -30.35 36.35
N ALA A 35 -12.20 -29.78 37.48
CA ALA A 35 -10.95 -29.03 37.60
C ALA A 35 -9.72 -29.91 37.30
N LYS A 36 -9.67 -31.14 37.84
CA LYS A 36 -8.60 -32.11 37.56
C LYS A 36 -8.55 -32.50 36.08
N ARG A 37 -9.69 -32.84 35.47
CA ARG A 37 -9.79 -33.26 34.06
C ARG A 37 -9.38 -32.16 33.08
N LEU A 38 -9.74 -30.91 33.37
CA LEU A 38 -9.38 -29.76 32.53
C LEU A 38 -8.00 -29.18 32.87
N GLY A 39 -7.31 -29.69 33.90
CA GLY A 39 -6.03 -29.15 34.36
C GLY A 39 -6.14 -27.70 34.86
N ARG A 40 -7.29 -27.31 35.43
CA ARG A 40 -7.57 -25.93 35.90
C ARG A 40 -7.73 -25.88 37.42
N HIS A 41 -7.53 -24.71 37.99
CA HIS A 41 -7.75 -24.50 39.41
C HIS A 41 -9.26 -24.56 39.74
N ARG A 42 -9.64 -25.19 40.86
CA ARG A 42 -11.03 -25.34 41.31
C ARG A 42 -11.83 -24.02 41.27
N ARG A 43 -11.27 -22.95 41.87
CA ARG A 43 -11.90 -21.60 41.86
C ARG A 43 -12.19 -21.06 40.46
N THR A 44 -11.42 -21.44 39.44
CA THR A 44 -11.65 -20.99 38.06
C THR A 44 -12.92 -21.63 37.50
N ILE A 45 -13.13 -22.92 37.78
CA ILE A 45 -14.34 -23.64 37.38
C ILE A 45 -15.55 -23.11 38.16
N GLU A 46 -15.45 -22.90 39.47
CA GLU A 46 -16.55 -22.33 40.28
C GLU A 46 -17.01 -20.96 39.76
N ARG A 47 -16.05 -20.07 39.44
CA ARG A 47 -16.33 -18.75 38.86
C ARG A 47 -16.94 -18.84 37.46
N GLU A 48 -16.52 -19.82 36.66
CA GLU A 48 -17.11 -20.04 35.34
C GLU A 48 -18.54 -20.54 35.43
N ILE A 49 -18.79 -21.53 36.29
CA ILE A 49 -20.14 -22.08 36.53
C ILE A 49 -21.06 -20.95 36.95
N THR A 50 -20.66 -20.17 37.96
CA THR A 50 -21.43 -19.01 38.43
C THR A 50 -21.70 -18.00 37.30
N ARG A 51 -20.73 -17.76 36.40
CA ARG A 51 -20.91 -16.87 35.24
C ARG A 51 -21.90 -17.43 34.22
N GLY A 52 -21.94 -18.74 34.01
CA GLY A 52 -22.78 -19.41 33.02
C GLY A 52 -24.13 -19.91 33.53
N THR A 53 -24.37 -19.88 34.85
CA THR A 53 -25.65 -20.30 35.42
C THR A 53 -26.77 -19.35 35.01
N ILE A 54 -27.85 -19.95 34.54
CA ILE A 54 -29.11 -19.29 34.19
C ILE A 54 -30.27 -19.96 34.93
N TYR A 55 -31.36 -19.22 35.07
CA TYR A 55 -32.63 -19.73 35.57
C TYR A 55 -33.53 -19.99 34.37
N LEU A 56 -33.95 -21.24 34.20
CA LEU A 56 -34.89 -21.65 33.17
C LEU A 56 -36.23 -21.92 33.83
N GLN A 57 -37.29 -21.33 33.28
CA GLN A 57 -38.66 -21.59 33.72
C GLN A 57 -39.14 -22.90 33.10
N ASN A 58 -39.63 -23.80 33.93
CA ASN A 58 -40.25 -25.06 33.52
C ASN A 58 -41.73 -24.82 33.14
N SER A 59 -42.36 -25.80 32.49
CA SER A 59 -43.76 -25.72 32.06
C SER A 59 -44.76 -25.59 33.22
N ASP A 60 -44.36 -26.00 34.43
CA ASP A 60 -45.12 -25.88 35.67
C ASP A 60 -44.87 -24.53 36.40
N LEU A 61 -44.26 -23.56 35.71
CA LEU A 61 -43.86 -22.24 36.23
C LEU A 61 -42.80 -22.26 37.34
N THR A 62 -42.21 -23.42 37.66
CA THR A 62 -41.05 -23.49 38.57
C THR A 62 -39.76 -23.11 37.86
N TYR A 63 -38.72 -22.73 38.60
CA TYR A 63 -37.42 -22.37 38.03
C TYR A 63 -36.36 -23.42 38.36
N ARG A 64 -35.59 -23.83 37.34
CA ARG A 64 -34.38 -24.64 37.53
C ARG A 64 -33.12 -23.84 37.22
N LYS A 65 -32.06 -24.09 37.99
CA LYS A 65 -30.73 -23.51 37.73
C LYS A 65 -29.93 -24.47 36.87
N GLU A 66 -29.45 -24.00 35.73
CA GLU A 66 -28.65 -24.80 34.80
C GLU A 66 -27.45 -23.98 34.31
N TYR A 67 -26.30 -24.63 34.14
CA TYR A 67 -25.15 -23.99 33.52
C TYR A 67 -25.28 -24.10 31.99
N CYS A 68 -25.14 -22.98 31.29
CA CYS A 68 -25.14 -22.94 29.83
C CYS A 68 -23.82 -22.36 29.32
N ALA A 69 -23.07 -23.15 28.55
CA ALA A 69 -21.76 -22.73 28.02
C ALA A 69 -21.89 -21.54 27.07
N ASP A 70 -22.94 -21.47 26.25
CA ASP A 70 -23.18 -20.38 25.31
C ASP A 70 -23.40 -19.04 26.04
N VAL A 71 -24.14 -19.06 27.16
CA VAL A 71 -24.36 -17.87 27.98
C VAL A 71 -23.07 -17.46 28.69
N ALA A 72 -22.30 -18.42 29.21
CA ALA A 72 -21.00 -18.17 29.82
C ALA A 72 -20.01 -17.51 28.83
N GLN A 73 -19.97 -18.02 27.60
CA GLN A 73 -19.17 -17.50 26.50
C GLN A 73 -19.63 -16.10 26.08
N ARG A 74 -20.93 -15.89 25.92
CA ARG A 74 -21.51 -14.58 25.59
C ARG A 74 -21.16 -13.53 26.64
N ARG A 75 -21.38 -13.83 27.93
CA ARG A 75 -21.02 -12.95 29.05
C ARG A 75 -19.51 -12.68 29.12
N TYR A 76 -18.67 -13.68 28.82
CA TYR A 76 -17.22 -13.50 28.75
C TYR A 76 -16.82 -12.52 27.63
N VAL A 77 -17.41 -12.67 26.44
CA VAL A 77 -17.18 -11.76 25.30
C VAL A 77 -17.66 -10.35 25.63
N GLU A 78 -18.86 -10.22 26.19
CA GLU A 78 -19.46 -8.93 26.57
C GLU A 78 -18.65 -8.20 27.63
N ASN A 79 -18.28 -8.88 28.72
CA ASN A 79 -17.38 -8.31 29.73
C ASN A 79 -16.00 -7.98 29.16
N GLY A 80 -15.60 -8.65 28.08
CA GLY A 80 -14.39 -8.35 27.31
C GLY A 80 -14.50 -7.08 26.46
N LYS A 81 -15.70 -6.67 26.03
CA LYS A 81 -15.90 -5.47 25.19
C LYS A 81 -15.48 -4.18 25.90
N ASN A 82 -15.67 -4.13 27.21
CA ASN A 82 -15.29 -2.99 28.05
C ASN A 82 -13.83 -3.04 28.53
N LYS A 83 -13.06 -4.07 28.13
CA LYS A 83 -11.64 -4.17 28.47
C LYS A 83 -10.81 -3.49 27.39
N GLY A 84 -9.93 -2.60 27.82
CA GLY A 84 -8.92 -1.99 26.97
C GLY A 84 -8.70 -0.51 27.29
N PRO A 85 -7.55 0.05 26.88
CA PRO A 85 -7.34 1.49 26.98
C PRO A 85 -8.38 2.23 26.12
N ARG A 86 -8.77 3.43 26.56
CA ARG A 86 -9.53 4.36 25.71
C ARG A 86 -8.78 4.59 24.40
N LEU A 87 -9.51 4.89 23.33
CA LEU A 87 -8.90 5.23 22.04
C LEU A 87 -7.93 6.39 22.22
N LYS A 88 -6.69 6.25 21.74
CA LYS A 88 -5.65 7.28 21.83
C LYS A 88 -6.11 8.60 21.20
N ILE A 89 -6.85 8.53 20.08
CA ILE A 89 -7.35 9.70 19.37
C ILE A 89 -8.32 10.55 20.21
N GLY A 90 -8.96 9.95 21.23
CA GLY A 90 -9.87 10.62 22.15
C GLY A 90 -10.91 11.48 21.42
N ASN A 91 -10.98 12.76 21.81
CA ASN A 91 -11.90 13.76 21.27
C ASN A 91 -11.21 14.72 20.26
N ASP A 92 -10.10 14.29 19.65
CA ASP A 92 -9.37 15.11 18.66
C ASP A 92 -10.06 15.06 17.28
N HIS A 93 -11.23 15.71 17.19
CA HIS A 93 -12.02 15.78 15.96
C HIS A 93 -11.28 16.50 14.82
N GLU A 94 -10.33 17.38 15.14
CA GLU A 94 -9.54 18.08 14.15
C GLU A 94 -8.57 17.12 13.44
N LEU A 95 -7.84 16.31 14.21
CA LEU A 95 -6.99 15.26 13.66
C LEU A 95 -7.80 14.25 12.83
N VAL A 96 -8.99 13.85 13.30
CA VAL A 96 -9.90 12.96 12.56
C VAL A 96 -10.27 13.57 11.21
N ARG A 97 -10.78 14.81 11.19
CA ARG A 97 -11.16 15.50 9.94
C ARG A 97 -9.99 15.66 8.98
N TYR A 98 -8.80 15.98 9.50
CA TYR A 98 -7.59 16.08 8.70
C TYR A 98 -7.23 14.75 8.04
N ILE A 99 -7.21 13.66 8.82
CA ILE A 99 -6.92 12.31 8.32
C ILE A 99 -7.95 11.89 7.26
N GLU A 100 -9.24 12.09 7.52
CA GLU A 100 -10.30 11.76 6.58
C GLU A 100 -10.15 12.56 5.27
N SER A 101 -9.92 13.87 5.36
CA SER A 101 -9.74 14.70 4.17
C SER A 101 -8.54 14.26 3.33
N LYS A 102 -7.39 14.03 3.97
CA LYS A 102 -6.16 13.61 3.27
C LYS A 102 -6.30 12.22 2.63
N ILE A 103 -6.93 11.26 3.30
CA ILE A 103 -7.03 9.90 2.76
C ILE A 103 -8.17 9.78 1.73
N ILE A 104 -9.33 10.38 2.00
CA ILE A 104 -10.51 10.24 1.12
C ILE A 104 -10.40 11.15 -0.10
N ASN A 105 -10.14 12.44 0.11
CA ASN A 105 -10.18 13.44 -0.96
C ASN A 105 -8.84 13.47 -1.71
N GLU A 106 -7.74 13.47 -0.97
CA GLU A 106 -6.40 13.56 -1.56
C GLU A 106 -5.76 12.18 -1.83
N LYS A 107 -6.39 11.06 -1.45
CA LYS A 107 -5.88 9.69 -1.72
C LYS A 107 -4.50 9.37 -1.11
N TYR A 108 -4.17 9.98 0.04
CA TYR A 108 -2.93 9.70 0.75
C TYR A 108 -2.94 8.32 1.42
N SER A 109 -1.76 7.72 1.62
CA SER A 109 -1.67 6.55 2.49
C SER A 109 -1.67 6.97 3.97
N PRO A 110 -2.16 6.13 4.89
CA PRO A 110 -2.10 6.39 6.33
C PRO A 110 -0.70 6.78 6.81
N ASP A 111 0.34 6.10 6.31
CA ASP A 111 1.73 6.41 6.65
C ASP A 111 2.18 7.79 6.14
N ALA A 112 1.76 8.19 4.93
CA ALA A 112 2.10 9.49 4.37
C ALA A 112 1.44 10.63 5.15
N VAL A 113 0.21 10.44 5.63
CA VAL A 113 -0.50 11.43 6.46
C VAL A 113 0.24 11.64 7.79
N ILE A 114 0.50 10.56 8.54
CA ILE A 114 1.20 10.67 9.83
C ILE A 114 2.62 11.22 9.65
N GLY A 115 3.31 10.80 8.59
CA GLY A 115 4.62 11.32 8.27
C GLY A 115 4.64 12.81 7.92
N GLN A 116 3.66 13.27 7.13
CA GLN A 116 3.51 14.68 6.78
C GLN A 116 3.22 15.54 8.02
N ILE A 117 2.37 15.07 8.93
CA ILE A 117 2.08 15.76 10.20
C ILE A 117 3.38 16.00 10.98
N LYS A 118 4.23 14.98 11.06
CA LYS A 118 5.53 15.07 11.75
C LYS A 118 6.51 15.99 11.02
N ALA A 119 6.67 15.83 9.72
CA ALA A 119 7.63 16.60 8.93
C ALA A 119 7.29 18.10 8.87
N LYS A 120 6.00 18.44 8.81
CA LYS A 120 5.52 19.83 8.82
C LYS A 120 5.32 20.40 10.23
N GLY A 121 5.55 19.61 11.28
CA GLY A 121 5.36 20.06 12.66
C GLY A 121 3.92 20.47 13.00
N LEU A 122 2.92 19.87 12.33
CA LEU A 122 1.52 20.19 12.58
C LEU A 122 1.13 19.76 14.00
N LYS A 123 0.60 20.70 14.79
CA LYS A 123 0.22 20.45 16.18
C LYS A 123 -1.26 20.09 16.26
N PHE A 124 -1.53 18.88 16.72
CA PHE A 124 -2.86 18.40 17.09
C PHE A 124 -2.90 18.12 18.60
N LYS A 125 -4.09 17.96 19.17
CA LYS A 125 -4.24 17.66 20.61
C LYS A 125 -3.62 16.31 20.96
N THR A 126 -3.61 15.39 20.00
CA THR A 126 -3.09 14.03 20.14
C THR A 126 -2.08 13.71 19.04
N SER A 127 -1.10 12.86 19.37
CA SER A 127 -0.26 12.19 18.38
C SER A 127 -0.55 10.69 18.31
N ILE A 128 -0.67 10.15 17.10
CA ILE A 128 -0.84 8.71 16.86
C ILE A 128 0.25 8.21 15.90
N CYS A 129 0.64 6.95 16.03
CA CYS A 129 1.55 6.31 15.09
C CYS A 129 0.80 5.65 13.93
N THR A 130 1.51 5.39 12.82
CA THR A 130 0.94 4.75 11.62
C THR A 130 0.19 3.45 11.94
N LYS A 131 0.74 2.60 12.81
CA LYS A 131 0.12 1.33 13.21
C LYS A 131 -1.22 1.54 13.91
N THR A 132 -1.31 2.53 14.80
CA THR A 132 -2.56 2.90 15.47
C THR A 132 -3.61 3.37 14.48
N LEU A 133 -3.21 4.19 13.49
CA LEU A 133 -4.11 4.64 12.45
C LEU A 133 -4.67 3.47 11.62
N TYR A 134 -3.83 2.53 11.19
CA TYR A 134 -4.31 1.32 10.50
C TYR A 134 -5.28 0.52 11.35
N ASN A 135 -4.96 0.28 12.64
CA ASN A 135 -5.85 -0.45 13.54
C ASN A 135 -7.22 0.24 13.68
N TYR A 136 -7.27 1.57 13.68
CA TYR A 136 -8.52 2.33 13.76
C TYR A 136 -9.35 2.23 12.49
N ILE A 137 -8.70 2.26 11.32
CA ILE A 137 -9.38 2.08 10.02
C ILE A 137 -9.91 0.64 9.90
N ASP A 138 -9.14 -0.35 10.36
CA ASP A 138 -9.54 -1.76 10.36
C ASP A 138 -10.69 -2.04 11.32
N ARG A 139 -10.72 -1.35 12.47
CA ARG A 139 -11.79 -1.48 13.46
C ARG A 139 -13.11 -0.88 12.97
N GLY A 140 -13.05 0.19 12.17
CA GLY A 140 -14.21 0.73 11.44
C GLY A 140 -15.21 1.55 12.26
N ASP A 141 -14.96 1.76 13.56
CA ASP A 141 -15.83 2.52 14.48
C ASP A 141 -15.23 3.86 14.93
N VAL A 142 -14.02 4.19 14.46
CA VAL A 142 -13.29 5.41 14.88
C VAL A 142 -13.52 6.59 13.93
N PHE A 143 -13.74 6.31 12.65
CA PHE A 143 -13.90 7.32 11.61
C PHE A 143 -15.33 7.28 11.07
N LEU A 144 -15.88 8.46 10.77
CA LEU A 144 -17.25 8.58 10.28
C LEU A 144 -17.37 8.06 8.84
N ARG A 145 -16.38 8.38 8.00
CA ARG A 145 -16.39 8.10 6.56
C ARG A 145 -15.27 7.15 6.17
N LEU A 146 -14.11 7.26 6.81
CA LEU A 146 -12.92 6.51 6.41
C LEU A 146 -13.03 5.03 6.79
N THR A 147 -13.04 4.18 5.78
CA THR A 147 -12.94 2.73 5.92
C THR A 147 -11.85 2.17 5.00
N ASN A 148 -11.58 0.87 5.12
CA ASN A 148 -10.62 0.14 4.28
C ASN A 148 -10.82 0.34 2.76
N LYS A 149 -12.01 0.73 2.30
CA LYS A 149 -12.29 0.99 0.88
C LYS A 149 -11.47 2.13 0.26
N TYR A 150 -11.02 3.09 1.08
CA TYR A 150 -10.22 4.23 0.65
C TYR A 150 -8.72 3.97 0.69
N LEU A 151 -8.28 2.83 1.23
CA LEU A 151 -6.86 2.53 1.32
C LEU A 151 -6.27 2.16 -0.06
N PRO A 152 -5.05 2.65 -0.40
CA PRO A 152 -4.46 2.42 -1.71
C PRO A 152 -4.12 0.96 -2.04
N VAL A 153 -3.79 0.17 -1.02
CA VAL A 153 -3.43 -1.25 -1.16
C VAL A 153 -4.48 -2.05 -0.41
N LYS A 154 -5.29 -2.79 -1.15
CA LYS A 154 -6.24 -3.75 -0.60
C LYS A 154 -5.49 -5.05 -0.31
N LYS A 155 -5.68 -5.62 0.89
CA LYS A 155 -4.93 -6.77 1.41
C LYS A 155 -5.11 -8.04 0.56
N ASP A 156 -6.13 -8.10 -0.30
CA ASP A 156 -6.50 -9.28 -1.09
C ASP A 156 -5.84 -9.33 -2.47
N GLY A 157 -4.51 -9.26 -2.50
CA GLY A 157 -3.76 -9.71 -3.66
C GLY A 157 -3.42 -11.19 -3.51
N LYS A 158 -4.18 -12.11 -4.12
CA LYS A 158 -3.68 -13.47 -4.36
C LYS A 158 -2.30 -13.31 -5.03
N LYS A 159 -1.23 -13.82 -4.41
CA LYS A 159 0.10 -13.85 -5.04
C LYS A 159 -0.08 -14.47 -6.42
N ARG A 160 0.17 -13.71 -7.47
CA ARG A 160 0.09 -14.25 -8.83
C ARG A 160 1.13 -15.37 -8.92
N ILE A 161 0.69 -16.55 -9.32
CA ILE A 161 1.59 -17.61 -9.72
C ILE A 161 2.38 -17.06 -10.91
N TYR A 162 3.70 -16.99 -10.76
CA TYR A 162 4.58 -16.51 -11.80
C TYR A 162 4.56 -17.50 -12.96
N GLN A 163 3.82 -17.17 -14.02
CA GLN A 163 3.91 -17.90 -15.28
C GLN A 163 5.03 -17.30 -16.11
N ARG A 164 6.05 -18.10 -16.40
CA ARG A 164 7.21 -17.72 -17.20
C ARG A 164 6.78 -17.56 -18.67
N VAL A 165 6.35 -16.37 -19.03
CA VAL A 165 6.12 -16.03 -20.45
C VAL A 165 7.48 -15.80 -21.10
N LYS A 166 7.93 -16.75 -21.92
CA LYS A 166 9.06 -16.55 -22.84
C LYS A 166 8.58 -15.61 -23.96
N LYS A 167 8.63 -14.30 -23.72
CA LYS A 167 8.74 -13.35 -24.83
C LYS A 167 10.20 -13.36 -25.26
N ILE A 168 10.44 -13.66 -26.52
CA ILE A 168 11.76 -13.48 -27.15
C ILE A 168 12.11 -12.00 -26.94
N ALA A 169 13.03 -11.72 -26.03
CA ALA A 169 13.62 -10.40 -25.94
C ALA A 169 14.44 -10.23 -27.21
N LEU A 170 13.95 -9.41 -28.14
CA LEU A 170 14.79 -8.90 -29.21
C LEU A 170 15.98 -8.24 -28.51
N LYS A 171 17.16 -8.85 -28.60
CA LYS A 171 18.39 -8.24 -28.08
C LYS A 171 18.52 -6.90 -28.78
N ASN A 172 18.42 -5.79 -28.04
CA ASN A 172 18.92 -4.52 -28.49
C ASN A 172 20.45 -4.62 -28.57
N LEU A 173 20.96 -5.17 -29.67
CA LEU A 173 22.40 -5.36 -29.88
C LEU A 173 23.14 -4.04 -30.12
N LYS A 174 22.43 -2.92 -30.35
CA LYS A 174 23.02 -1.64 -30.77
C LYS A 174 22.94 -0.51 -29.74
N GLY A 175 22.16 -0.65 -28.67
CA GLY A 175 22.05 0.36 -27.61
C GLY A 175 23.03 0.09 -26.47
N SER A 176 23.45 1.13 -25.74
CA SER A 176 24.35 0.96 -24.59
C SER A 176 23.69 0.17 -23.47
N SER A 177 24.38 -0.85 -22.97
CA SER A 177 23.96 -1.69 -21.85
C SER A 177 23.95 -0.89 -20.55
N ILE A 178 23.12 -1.31 -19.59
CA ILE A 178 23.12 -0.75 -18.23
C ILE A 178 24.49 -0.86 -17.53
N GLU A 179 25.31 -1.81 -17.93
CA GLU A 179 26.68 -2.02 -17.42
C GLU A 179 27.66 -0.92 -17.86
N GLU A 180 27.41 -0.29 -19.01
CA GLU A 180 28.21 0.84 -19.52
C GLU A 180 27.86 2.17 -18.84
N ARG A 181 26.80 2.19 -18.01
CA ARG A 181 26.38 3.39 -17.30
C ARG A 181 27.37 3.72 -16.17
N PRO A 182 27.82 4.99 -16.03
CA PRO A 182 28.71 5.40 -14.96
C PRO A 182 28.20 4.94 -13.58
N LYS A 183 29.11 4.40 -12.77
CA LYS A 183 28.75 3.78 -11.49
C LYS A 183 28.16 4.79 -10.51
N GLU A 184 28.53 6.07 -10.58
CA GLU A 184 27.99 7.11 -9.69
C GLU A 184 26.46 7.26 -9.82
N VAL A 185 25.89 6.93 -10.98
CA VAL A 185 24.45 7.02 -11.23
C VAL A 185 23.67 5.99 -10.38
N ASN A 186 24.31 4.90 -9.95
CA ASN A 186 23.69 3.91 -9.08
C ASN A 186 23.49 4.42 -7.65
N ASP A 187 24.35 5.35 -7.20
CA ASP A 187 24.27 5.93 -5.86
C ASP A 187 23.10 6.90 -5.68
N ARG A 188 22.49 7.35 -6.79
CA ARG A 188 21.36 8.30 -6.79
C ARG A 188 21.67 9.62 -6.05
N LYS A 189 22.94 10.04 -6.05
CA LYS A 189 23.41 11.27 -5.40
C LYS A 189 23.31 12.50 -6.30
N GLU A 190 23.32 12.28 -7.61
CA GLU A 190 23.29 13.32 -8.63
C GLU A 190 21.90 13.43 -9.27
N TYR A 191 21.46 14.65 -9.51
CA TYR A 191 20.23 14.93 -10.23
C TYR A 191 20.47 14.86 -11.74
N GLY A 192 19.48 14.32 -12.45
CA GLY A 192 19.40 14.35 -13.90
C GLY A 192 19.50 12.98 -14.57
N HIS A 193 19.44 11.91 -13.79
CA HIS A 193 19.37 10.55 -14.28
C HIS A 193 17.94 10.04 -14.16
N TRP A 194 17.33 9.69 -15.28
CA TRP A 194 15.92 9.35 -15.35
C TRP A 194 15.71 7.88 -15.70
N GLU A 195 14.67 7.28 -15.16
CA GLU A 195 14.10 6.02 -15.63
C GLU A 195 12.86 6.33 -16.47
N MET A 196 12.75 5.78 -17.68
CA MET A 196 11.61 6.02 -18.57
C MET A 196 10.79 4.74 -18.73
N ASP A 197 9.46 4.83 -18.61
CA ASP A 197 8.51 3.71 -18.68
C ASP A 197 7.22 4.07 -19.42
N CYS A 198 6.50 3.05 -19.90
CA CYS A 198 5.18 3.23 -20.49
C CYS A 198 4.07 2.56 -19.64
N VAL A 199 3.10 3.37 -19.20
CA VAL A 199 1.92 2.89 -18.48
C VAL A 199 0.75 2.68 -19.46
N VAL A 200 0.41 1.42 -19.68
CA VAL A 200 -0.69 1.02 -20.58
C VAL A 200 -2.05 1.00 -19.86
N GLY A 201 -3.10 1.43 -20.56
CA GLY A 201 -4.48 1.49 -20.06
C GLY A 201 -5.29 0.22 -20.34
N ARG A 202 -6.41 0.38 -21.06
CA ARG A 202 -7.28 -0.69 -21.57
C ARG A 202 -6.58 -1.50 -22.67
N LYS A 203 -6.84 -2.82 -22.74
CA LYS A 203 -6.15 -3.77 -23.64
C LYS A 203 -6.22 -3.48 -25.15
N ASN A 204 -7.09 -2.58 -25.61
CA ASN A 204 -7.21 -2.19 -27.03
C ASN A 204 -7.15 -0.67 -27.23
N SER A 205 -6.72 0.09 -26.21
CA SER A 205 -6.50 1.52 -26.36
C SER A 205 -5.06 1.73 -26.80
N ALA A 206 -4.87 2.48 -27.89
CA ALA A 206 -3.54 2.83 -28.37
C ALA A 206 -2.83 3.76 -27.37
N ALA A 207 -3.56 4.72 -26.79
CA ALA A 207 -3.00 5.76 -25.95
C ALA A 207 -2.35 5.18 -24.67
N VAL A 208 -1.16 5.69 -24.37
CA VAL A 208 -0.37 5.31 -23.20
C VAL A 208 0.13 6.55 -22.46
N LEU A 209 0.63 6.36 -21.24
CA LEU A 209 1.37 7.41 -20.54
C LEU A 209 2.86 7.07 -20.58
N LEU A 210 3.68 7.99 -21.07
CA LEU A 210 5.12 7.95 -20.91
C LEU A 210 5.46 8.60 -19.56
N VAL A 211 6.17 7.87 -18.72
CA VAL A 211 6.55 8.29 -17.37
C VAL A 211 8.07 8.37 -17.32
N LEU A 212 8.60 9.53 -16.93
CA LEU A 212 10.01 9.70 -16.61
C LEU A 212 10.14 9.96 -15.11
N SER A 213 10.91 9.13 -14.43
CA SER A 213 11.15 9.18 -12.98
C SER A 213 12.61 9.50 -12.69
N GLU A 214 12.88 10.64 -12.04
CA GLU A 214 14.23 11.06 -11.69
C GLU A 214 14.79 10.22 -10.52
N ARG A 215 16.05 9.80 -10.60
CA ARG A 215 16.58 8.78 -9.68
C ARG A 215 16.92 9.32 -8.28
N LYS A 216 17.30 10.60 -8.14
CA LYS A 216 17.66 11.21 -6.84
C LYS A 216 16.44 11.71 -6.06
N THR A 217 15.69 12.62 -6.66
CA THR A 217 14.57 13.38 -6.08
C THR A 217 13.22 12.69 -6.26
N ARG A 218 13.13 11.77 -7.24
CA ARG A 218 11.88 11.16 -7.68
C ARG A 218 10.85 12.15 -8.21
N GLU A 219 11.34 13.22 -8.83
CA GLU A 219 10.52 14.04 -9.70
C GLU A 219 9.98 13.18 -10.84
N GLU A 220 8.68 13.30 -11.10
CA GLU A 220 7.97 12.59 -12.13
C GLU A 220 7.51 13.55 -13.23
N ILE A 221 7.70 13.13 -14.48
CA ILE A 221 7.13 13.77 -15.66
C ILE A 221 6.24 12.75 -16.35
N ILE A 222 4.98 13.12 -16.59
CA ILE A 222 3.99 12.23 -17.20
C ILE A 222 3.44 12.87 -18.46
N LEU A 223 3.68 12.22 -19.60
CA LEU A 223 3.21 12.64 -20.91
C LEU A 223 2.18 11.66 -21.46
N LYS A 224 1.16 12.18 -22.14
CA LYS A 224 0.18 11.36 -22.84
C LYS A 224 0.63 11.13 -24.27
N LEU A 225 0.81 9.87 -24.65
CA LEU A 225 1.09 9.48 -26.03
C LEU A 225 -0.18 8.98 -26.73
N PRO A 226 -0.32 9.22 -28.05
CA PRO A 226 -1.45 8.69 -28.83
C PRO A 226 -1.37 7.17 -29.01
N ASP A 227 -0.16 6.62 -29.06
CA ASP A 227 0.13 5.21 -29.22
C ASP A 227 1.46 4.82 -28.55
N LYS A 228 1.77 3.51 -28.53
CA LYS A 228 2.97 2.94 -27.93
C LYS A 228 4.06 2.68 -28.99
N THR A 229 4.30 3.63 -29.90
CA THR A 229 5.30 3.54 -30.97
C THR A 229 6.59 4.31 -30.64
N GLN A 230 7.66 4.03 -31.38
CA GLN A 230 8.94 4.71 -31.22
C GLN A 230 8.83 6.19 -31.63
N GLU A 231 8.12 6.47 -32.72
CA GLU A 231 7.88 7.82 -33.24
C GLU A 231 7.15 8.69 -32.20
N SER A 232 6.13 8.14 -31.54
CA SER A 232 5.42 8.83 -30.46
C SER A 232 6.30 9.14 -29.26
N VAL A 233 7.19 8.21 -28.88
CA VAL A 233 8.16 8.44 -27.79
C VAL A 233 9.15 9.54 -28.17
N ILE A 234 9.76 9.47 -29.35
CA ILE A 234 10.73 10.47 -29.83
C ILE A 234 10.08 11.86 -29.88
N LYS A 235 8.86 11.96 -30.42
CA LYS A 235 8.12 13.22 -30.46
C LYS A 235 7.88 13.78 -29.06
N ALA A 236 7.59 12.94 -28.07
CA ALA A 236 7.43 13.38 -26.69
C ALA A 236 8.75 13.90 -26.08
N ILE A 237 9.87 13.27 -26.40
CA ILE A 237 11.20 13.77 -26.00
C ILE A 237 11.54 15.08 -26.71
N ASP A 238 11.20 15.23 -28.00
CA ASP A 238 11.30 16.50 -28.75
C ASP A 238 10.49 17.63 -28.09
N GLU A 239 9.28 17.32 -27.63
CA GLU A 239 8.45 18.27 -26.89
C GLU A 239 9.10 18.69 -25.57
N LEU A 240 9.74 17.77 -24.85
CA LEU A 240 10.49 18.08 -23.63
C LEU A 240 11.74 18.91 -23.92
N GLU A 241 12.51 18.58 -24.96
CA GLU A 241 13.69 19.34 -25.38
C GLU A 241 13.31 20.78 -25.72
N ARG A 242 12.26 20.98 -26.52
CA ARG A 242 11.76 22.32 -26.84
C ARG A 242 11.26 23.08 -25.61
N LYS A 243 10.66 22.38 -24.64
CA LYS A 243 10.17 22.97 -23.40
C LYS A 243 11.30 23.46 -22.49
N TYR A 244 12.35 22.65 -22.30
CA TYR A 244 13.47 22.98 -21.40
C TYR A 244 14.62 23.71 -22.09
N ARG A 245 14.66 23.70 -23.43
CA ARG A 245 15.67 24.38 -24.27
C ARG A 245 17.08 24.00 -23.81
N ARG A 246 17.94 25.00 -23.57
CA ARG A 246 19.35 24.80 -23.15
C ARG A 246 19.48 24.01 -21.84
N LYS A 247 18.47 24.07 -20.95
CA LYS A 247 18.45 23.33 -19.67
C LYS A 247 18.10 21.85 -19.83
N PHE A 248 17.77 21.39 -21.03
CA PHE A 248 17.41 19.98 -21.24
C PHE A 248 18.57 19.05 -20.86
N ARG A 249 19.80 19.32 -21.31
CA ARG A 249 20.96 18.46 -21.01
C ARG A 249 21.31 18.43 -19.52
N GLU A 250 21.14 19.55 -18.83
CA GLU A 250 21.32 19.65 -17.37
C GLU A 250 20.28 18.79 -16.63
N LYS A 251 19.03 18.83 -17.10
CA LYS A 251 17.92 18.09 -16.51
C LYS A 251 17.95 16.61 -16.87
N PHE A 252 18.34 16.22 -18.09
CA PHE A 252 18.31 14.85 -18.60
C PHE A 252 19.71 14.41 -19.05
N LYS A 253 20.60 14.14 -18.09
CA LYS A 253 21.96 13.65 -18.35
C LYS A 253 21.94 12.26 -18.97
N THR A 254 21.15 11.35 -18.39
CA THR A 254 21.00 9.99 -18.89
C THR A 254 19.57 9.50 -18.71
N ILE A 255 19.08 8.64 -19.60
CA ILE A 255 17.79 7.97 -19.51
C ILE A 255 17.98 6.46 -19.53
N THR A 256 17.40 5.76 -18.57
CA THR A 256 17.39 4.29 -18.50
C THR A 256 16.03 3.75 -18.90
N VAL A 257 16.00 2.82 -19.86
CA VAL A 257 14.79 2.15 -20.38
C VAL A 257 14.92 0.62 -20.26
N ASP A 258 13.83 -0.10 -20.52
CA ASP A 258 13.84 -1.55 -20.76
C ASP A 258 13.98 -1.82 -22.25
N ASN A 259 14.11 -3.09 -22.59
CA ASN A 259 14.11 -3.57 -23.96
C ASN A 259 12.68 -3.64 -24.56
N GLY A 260 11.83 -2.67 -24.21
CA GLY A 260 10.51 -2.50 -24.81
C GLY A 260 10.64 -2.10 -26.28
N THR A 261 9.73 -2.58 -27.13
CA THR A 261 9.74 -2.30 -28.57
C THR A 261 9.55 -0.81 -28.89
N GLU A 262 8.92 -0.08 -27.98
CA GLU A 262 8.73 1.38 -28.05
C GLU A 262 10.02 2.19 -27.84
N PHE A 263 11.09 1.54 -27.34
CA PHE A 263 12.34 2.20 -27.00
C PHE A 263 13.52 1.73 -27.86
N LEU A 264 13.31 0.97 -28.95
CA LEU A 264 14.44 0.40 -29.71
C LEU A 264 15.26 1.46 -30.48
N ASP A 265 14.63 2.57 -30.91
CA ASP A 265 15.32 3.67 -31.59
C ASP A 265 16.05 4.58 -30.60
N TYR A 266 17.16 4.08 -30.05
CA TYR A 266 18.01 4.86 -29.16
C TYR A 266 18.57 6.12 -29.84
N ARG A 267 18.87 6.06 -31.15
CA ARG A 267 19.42 7.21 -31.89
C ARG A 267 18.42 8.34 -31.99
N GLY A 268 17.15 8.04 -32.24
CA GLY A 268 16.07 9.03 -32.23
C GLY A 268 15.90 9.70 -30.86
N ILE A 269 16.08 8.94 -29.77
CA ILE A 269 15.98 9.47 -28.40
C ILE A 269 17.22 10.31 -28.03
N GLU A 270 18.43 9.87 -28.41
CA GLU A 270 19.69 10.55 -28.10
C GLU A 270 19.94 11.81 -28.94
N LYS A 271 19.63 11.79 -30.25
CA LYS A 271 19.94 12.89 -31.17
C LYS A 271 19.12 14.13 -30.85
N SER A 272 19.71 15.32 -30.74
CA SER A 272 18.98 16.57 -30.53
C SER A 272 18.15 16.99 -31.75
N LYS A 273 16.93 17.49 -31.51
CA LYS A 273 16.09 18.10 -32.55
C LYS A 273 16.42 19.57 -32.76
N THR A 274 16.89 20.26 -31.73
CA THR A 274 17.18 21.71 -31.75
C THR A 274 18.64 22.04 -32.09
N GLU A 275 19.58 21.12 -31.87
CA GLU A 275 21.00 21.29 -32.20
C GLU A 275 21.45 20.15 -33.14
N PRO A 276 21.41 20.36 -34.46
CA PRO A 276 21.86 19.36 -35.42
C PRO A 276 23.29 18.87 -35.14
N GLY A 277 23.48 17.56 -35.16
CA GLY A 277 24.80 16.94 -34.98
C GLY A 277 25.23 16.73 -33.52
N LYS A 278 24.44 17.16 -32.53
CA LYS A 278 24.69 16.89 -31.11
C LYS A 278 23.65 15.96 -30.51
N ASP A 279 24.05 15.23 -29.48
CA ASP A 279 23.13 14.47 -28.65
C ASP A 279 22.53 15.35 -27.55
N ARG A 280 21.26 15.10 -27.22
CA ARG A 280 20.51 15.76 -26.14
C ARG A 280 20.61 15.01 -24.82
N THR A 281 20.85 13.70 -24.86
CA THR A 281 20.99 12.82 -23.69
C THR A 281 21.63 11.49 -24.09
N LYS A 282 21.96 10.64 -23.11
CA LYS A 282 22.45 9.27 -23.32
C LYS A 282 21.43 8.24 -22.84
N VAL A 283 21.17 7.19 -23.63
CA VAL A 283 20.20 6.13 -23.31
C VAL A 283 20.91 4.83 -22.91
N TYR A 284 20.44 4.20 -21.84
CA TYR A 284 20.93 2.91 -21.36
C TYR A 284 19.79 1.89 -21.24
N TYR A 285 20.05 0.64 -21.59
CA TYR A 285 19.06 -0.44 -21.55
C TYR A 285 19.30 -1.39 -20.37
N ALA A 286 18.29 -1.53 -19.50
CA ALA A 286 18.26 -2.53 -18.45
C ALA A 286 18.30 -3.96 -19.02
N HIS A 287 18.80 -4.90 -18.23
CA HIS A 287 18.84 -6.30 -18.64
C HIS A 287 17.43 -6.87 -18.81
N PRO A 288 17.21 -7.77 -19.80
CA PRO A 288 15.95 -8.50 -19.90
C PRO A 288 15.61 -9.19 -18.58
N TYR A 289 14.32 -9.17 -18.20
CA TYR A 289 13.81 -9.77 -16.96
C TYR A 289 14.38 -9.21 -15.64
N SER A 290 15.09 -8.07 -15.69
CA SER A 290 15.73 -7.46 -14.52
C SER A 290 14.99 -6.25 -14.00
N SER A 291 13.73 -6.44 -13.59
CA SER A 291 12.86 -5.33 -13.15
C SER A 291 13.39 -4.58 -11.92
N TRP A 292 14.27 -5.18 -11.12
CA TRP A 292 14.89 -4.55 -9.95
C TRP A 292 15.80 -3.37 -10.30
N GLU A 293 16.39 -3.37 -11.50
CA GLU A 293 17.26 -2.29 -12.00
C GLU A 293 16.51 -0.96 -12.20
N ARG A 294 15.18 -1.07 -12.31
CA ARG A 294 14.20 0.02 -12.45
C ARG A 294 13.11 -0.02 -11.37
N GLY A 295 13.51 -0.36 -10.13
CA GLY A 295 12.56 -0.52 -9.01
C GLY A 295 11.75 0.75 -8.67
N THR A 296 12.16 1.93 -9.15
CA THR A 296 11.42 3.19 -8.98
C THR A 296 10.07 3.14 -9.67
N ASN A 297 10.07 2.69 -10.92
CA ASN A 297 8.92 2.75 -11.81
C ASN A 297 7.75 1.93 -11.27
N GLU A 298 8.00 0.80 -10.60
CA GLU A 298 6.93 0.00 -10.01
C GLU A 298 6.13 0.78 -8.95
N ASN A 299 6.82 1.54 -8.09
CA ASN A 299 6.17 2.34 -7.07
C ASN A 299 5.39 3.52 -7.67
N ILE A 300 5.97 4.20 -8.67
CA ILE A 300 5.31 5.31 -9.37
C ILE A 300 4.09 4.84 -10.14
N ASN A 301 4.22 3.70 -10.83
CA ASN A 301 3.11 3.07 -11.52
C ASN A 301 1.96 2.78 -10.53
N LYS A 302 2.24 2.31 -9.31
CA LYS A 302 1.22 2.13 -8.26
C LYS A 302 0.54 3.45 -7.88
N LEU A 303 1.26 4.57 -7.81
CA LEU A 303 0.68 5.89 -7.53
C LEU A 303 -0.23 6.35 -8.68
N ILE A 304 0.21 6.22 -9.93
CA ILE A 304 -0.60 6.53 -11.12
C ILE A 304 -1.89 5.68 -11.13
N ARG A 305 -1.78 4.38 -10.78
CA ARG A 305 -2.93 3.47 -10.73
C ARG A 305 -3.98 3.84 -9.68
N ARG A 306 -3.68 4.69 -8.69
CA ARG A 306 -4.70 5.24 -7.76
C ARG A 306 -5.71 6.15 -8.46
N PHE A 307 -5.31 6.78 -9.56
CA PHE A 307 -6.13 7.70 -10.34
C PHE A 307 -6.56 7.11 -11.68
N ILE A 308 -5.72 6.28 -12.29
CA ILE A 308 -5.97 5.65 -13.59
C ILE A 308 -5.84 4.12 -13.42
N PRO A 309 -6.91 3.45 -12.95
CA PRO A 309 -6.91 1.99 -12.79
C PRO A 309 -6.51 1.24 -14.07
N LYS A 310 -6.09 -0.01 -13.91
CA LYS A 310 -5.90 -0.88 -15.08
C LYS A 310 -7.23 -1.05 -15.81
N GLY A 311 -7.23 -1.01 -17.13
CA GLY A 311 -8.45 -1.07 -17.94
C GLY A 311 -9.06 0.29 -18.28
N THR A 312 -8.60 1.38 -17.67
CA THR A 312 -9.02 2.73 -18.07
C THR A 312 -8.50 3.05 -19.46
N ASP A 313 -9.38 3.60 -20.30
CA ASP A 313 -9.01 4.11 -21.62
C ASP A 313 -8.30 5.46 -21.49
N ILE A 314 -6.97 5.46 -21.66
CA ILE A 314 -6.12 6.66 -21.48
C ILE A 314 -6.47 7.72 -22.54
N SER A 315 -6.98 7.33 -23.70
CA SER A 315 -7.41 8.27 -24.75
C SER A 315 -8.46 9.27 -24.24
N LYS A 316 -9.32 8.84 -23.31
CA LYS A 316 -10.38 9.66 -22.69
C LYS A 316 -9.89 10.50 -21.50
N VAL A 317 -8.69 10.26 -20.99
CA VAL A 317 -8.13 11.04 -19.87
C VAL A 317 -7.57 12.35 -20.42
N SER A 318 -8.04 13.49 -19.90
CA SER A 318 -7.59 14.81 -20.35
C SER A 318 -6.15 15.09 -19.94
N LYS A 319 -5.44 15.92 -20.74
CA LYS A 319 -4.08 16.37 -20.40
C LYS A 319 -4.03 17.13 -19.07
N ALA A 320 -5.07 17.93 -18.77
CA ALA A 320 -5.21 18.62 -17.49
C ALA A 320 -5.29 17.64 -16.30
N LYS A 321 -6.05 16.55 -16.45
CA LYS A 321 -6.13 15.52 -15.41
C LYS A 321 -4.77 14.85 -15.19
N ILE A 322 -4.06 14.52 -16.28
CA ILE A 322 -2.71 13.94 -16.21
C ILE A 322 -1.75 14.88 -15.48
N LYS A 323 -1.79 16.18 -15.80
CA LYS A 323 -0.95 17.18 -15.12
C LYS A 323 -1.27 17.31 -13.62
N SER A 324 -2.55 17.22 -13.24
CA SER A 324 -2.93 17.20 -11.81
C SER A 324 -2.42 15.94 -11.10
N ILE A 325 -2.41 14.78 -11.77
CA ILE A 325 -1.84 13.54 -11.22
C ILE A 325 -0.33 13.67 -11.06
N GLU A 326 0.37 14.21 -12.06
CA GLU A 326 1.82 14.47 -11.98
C GLU A 326 2.15 15.39 -10.81
N ARG A 327 1.44 16.53 -10.67
CA ARG A 327 1.63 17.45 -9.54
C ARG A 327 1.40 16.72 -8.21
N TRP A 328 0.30 15.97 -8.10
CA TRP A 328 0.00 15.22 -6.88
C TRP A 328 1.11 14.23 -6.53
N ILE A 329 1.68 13.51 -7.50
CA ILE A 329 2.78 12.55 -7.25
C ILE A 329 4.05 13.28 -6.80
N ASN A 330 4.31 14.44 -7.37
CA ASN A 330 5.48 15.26 -7.03
C ASN A 330 5.36 15.96 -5.67
N GLU A 331 4.14 16.28 -5.23
CA GLU A 331 3.82 16.81 -3.90
C GLU A 331 3.64 15.71 -2.83
N TYR A 332 3.55 14.44 -3.24
CA TYR A 332 3.27 13.33 -2.33
C TYR A 332 4.41 13.13 -1.31
N PRO A 333 4.14 13.11 0.00
CA PRO A 333 5.13 12.86 1.05
C PRO A 333 5.76 11.46 0.93
N ARG A 334 7.09 11.37 0.87
CA ARG A 334 7.79 10.09 0.70
C ARG A 334 8.62 9.76 1.93
N ARG A 335 8.36 8.60 2.55
CA ARG A 335 9.08 8.14 3.75
C ARG A 335 10.61 8.12 3.56
N MET A 336 11.09 7.77 2.37
CA MET A 336 12.52 7.74 2.04
C MET A 336 13.22 9.10 2.14
N PHE A 337 12.48 10.21 2.08
CA PHE A 337 13.00 11.57 2.19
C PHE A 337 12.66 12.23 3.53
N GLY A 338 12.34 11.43 4.55
CA GLY A 338 11.83 11.95 5.82
C GLY A 338 10.45 12.61 5.66
N TYR A 339 9.63 12.10 4.73
CA TYR A 339 8.32 12.62 4.36
C TYR A 339 8.31 13.99 3.65
N ARG A 340 9.46 14.43 3.15
CA ARG A 340 9.52 15.45 2.10
C ARG A 340 9.02 14.89 0.77
N SER A 341 8.47 15.78 -0.04
CA SER A 341 7.97 15.55 -1.40
C SER A 341 9.11 15.65 -2.42
N ALA A 342 8.85 15.23 -3.66
CA ALA A 342 9.87 15.35 -4.72
C ALA A 342 10.18 16.83 -5.04
N ILE A 343 9.16 17.69 -4.97
CA ILE A 343 9.32 19.15 -5.14
C ILE A 343 10.22 19.75 -4.06
N GLU A 344 10.03 19.37 -2.81
CA GLU A 344 10.88 19.83 -1.69
C GLU A 344 12.32 19.29 -1.77
N MET A 345 12.53 18.19 -2.49
CA MET A 345 13.87 17.62 -2.74
C MET A 345 14.56 18.22 -3.97
N ALA A 346 13.82 18.93 -4.83
CA ALA A 346 14.33 19.55 -6.05
C ALA A 346 14.85 20.99 -5.82
N VAL A 347 14.72 21.50 -4.59
CA VAL A 347 15.36 22.73 -4.08
C VAL A 347 16.75 22.36 -3.56
#